data_AF-A0A2S0MEV1-F1
#
_entry.id   AF-A0A2S0MEV1-F1
#
_cell.length_a   1.000
_cell.length_b   1.000
_cell.length_c   1.000
_cell.angle_alpha   90.00
_cell.angle_beta   90.00
_cell.angle_gamma   90.00
#
_symmetry.space_group_name_H-M   'P 1'
#
loop_
_entity.id
_entity.type
_entity.pdbx_description
1 polymer ?
#
loop_
_entity_poly.entity_id
_entity_poly.type
_entity_poly.pdbx_seq_one_letter_code
_entity_poly.pdbx_strand_id
1 'polypeptide(L)'
;MASRTDAPRGRPGLRRALAVAGCAWLLGLAAPSAHAQAMLLNFDAIPCPTSAIPNGTGGLNWANMFCADGPTTGGGYATGTVSSPNIAFNAGGNPATVTRSGGGVFSLSSAQLTTAFTPAPQVRVEGFVGATSVALLTFSPTNTGPTLVDLSPIVNVDRVVFTSVPGGAYQQFVLDDLNYILGSAHTITATAAPAAGGSVSCTPRPVPDGASTTCTAVPAAGYTVASFTGCTRVGTTDTCTLTNVTAPATVSASFAAAVPVPTLSQWALALLGLLAAALGLRRLRR
;
A
#
# COMPACT_ATOMS: atom_id res chain seq x y z
N MET A 1 43.01 -99.45 2.09
CA MET A 1 44.19 -98.59 1.78
C MET A 1 43.73 -97.14 1.94
N ALA A 2 44.58 -96.25 2.50
CA ALA A 2 44.44 -94.80 2.78
C ALA A 2 43.32 -93.96 2.09
N SER A 3 42.84 -92.82 2.60
CA SER A 3 42.93 -92.11 3.91
C SER A 3 41.94 -90.92 3.90
N ARG A 4 41.68 -90.30 5.07
CA ARG A 4 40.97 -89.01 5.31
C ARG A 4 41.46 -87.90 4.35
N THR A 5 40.73 -86.85 3.97
CA THR A 5 39.99 -85.79 4.74
C THR A 5 39.05 -85.02 3.76
N ASP A 6 38.11 -84.10 4.08
CA ASP A 6 37.41 -83.67 5.32
C ASP A 6 36.06 -82.95 5.00
N ALA A 7 35.43 -82.32 5.99
CA ALA A 7 34.30 -81.35 5.85
C ALA A 7 34.71 -79.95 6.43
N PRO A 8 33.95 -78.82 6.29
CA PRO A 8 32.57 -78.70 6.79
C PRO A 8 31.62 -77.72 6.04
N ARG A 9 30.41 -77.58 6.61
CA ARG A 9 29.20 -76.90 6.12
C ARG A 9 29.31 -75.36 6.06
N GLY A 10 28.81 -74.77 4.97
CA GLY A 10 28.57 -73.33 4.85
C GLY A 10 27.28 -72.85 5.54
N ARG A 11 27.25 -71.59 5.99
CA ARG A 11 26.14 -70.95 6.72
C ARG A 11 25.02 -70.44 5.77
N PRO A 12 23.76 -70.37 6.21
CA PRO A 12 22.68 -69.78 5.41
C PRO A 12 22.84 -68.25 5.28
N GLY A 13 22.67 -67.74 4.06
CA GLY A 13 22.83 -66.32 3.74
C GLY A 13 21.66 -65.44 4.19
N LEU A 14 21.97 -64.34 4.87
CA LEU A 14 21.01 -63.33 5.32
C LEU A 14 20.43 -62.56 4.11
N ARG A 15 19.13 -62.75 3.81
CA ARG A 15 18.46 -62.01 2.73
C ARG A 15 18.29 -60.54 3.13
N ARG A 16 19.11 -59.65 2.55
CA ARG A 16 18.94 -58.20 2.66
C ARG A 16 17.69 -57.76 1.89
N ALA A 17 16.66 -57.30 2.59
CA ALA A 17 15.56 -56.59 1.97
C ALA A 17 16.03 -55.20 1.51
N LEU A 18 16.00 -54.95 0.20
CA LEU A 18 16.24 -53.62 -0.37
C LEU A 18 14.95 -52.80 -0.23
N ALA A 19 14.92 -51.89 0.73
CA ALA A 19 13.89 -50.87 0.80
C ALA A 19 14.10 -49.87 -0.36
N VAL A 20 13.21 -49.90 -1.35
CA VAL A 20 13.18 -48.90 -2.43
C VAL A 20 12.63 -47.61 -1.84
N ALA A 21 13.53 -46.70 -1.45
CA ALA A 21 13.17 -45.35 -1.06
C ALA A 21 12.66 -44.59 -2.29
N GLY A 22 11.34 -44.56 -2.47
CA GLY A 22 10.69 -43.76 -3.50
C GLY A 22 10.95 -42.28 -3.26
N CYS A 23 11.89 -41.70 -4.02
CA CYS A 23 12.19 -40.27 -3.96
C CYS A 23 11.04 -39.51 -4.64
N ALA A 24 10.00 -39.20 -3.87
CA ALA A 24 8.89 -38.38 -4.32
C ALA A 24 9.39 -36.95 -4.56
N TRP A 25 9.68 -36.64 -5.82
CA TRP A 25 9.91 -35.28 -6.27
C TRP A 25 8.64 -34.47 -6.05
N LEU A 26 8.58 -33.77 -4.92
CA LEU A 26 7.69 -32.64 -4.71
C LEU A 26 8.09 -31.55 -5.71
N LEU A 27 7.53 -31.64 -6.92
CA LEU A 27 7.35 -30.49 -7.79
C LEU A 27 6.47 -29.50 -7.03
N GLY A 28 7.13 -28.65 -6.24
CA GLY A 28 6.49 -27.48 -5.67
C GLY A 28 5.93 -26.67 -6.83
N LEU A 29 4.61 -26.66 -6.93
CA LEU A 29 3.89 -25.66 -7.72
C LEU A 29 4.22 -24.31 -7.08
N ALA A 30 5.32 -23.70 -7.54
CA ALA A 30 5.52 -22.28 -7.42
C ALA A 30 4.32 -21.65 -8.12
N ALA A 31 3.33 -21.21 -7.33
CA ALA A 31 2.25 -20.38 -7.84
C ALA A 31 2.93 -19.24 -8.61
N PRO A 32 2.53 -18.97 -9.86
CA PRO A 32 3.17 -17.91 -10.62
C PRO A 32 3.04 -16.63 -9.81
N SER A 33 4.19 -16.06 -9.41
CA SER A 33 4.22 -14.74 -8.78
C SER A 33 3.38 -13.82 -9.65
N ALA A 34 2.42 -13.12 -9.07
CA ALA A 34 1.53 -12.25 -9.82
C ALA A 34 2.34 -11.09 -10.41
N HIS A 35 2.88 -11.30 -11.61
CA HIS A 35 3.67 -10.30 -12.32
C HIS A 35 2.70 -9.20 -12.72
N ALA A 36 2.88 -8.03 -12.11
CA ALA A 36 2.05 -6.88 -12.38
C ALA A 36 2.21 -6.46 -13.85
N GLN A 37 1.14 -6.59 -14.62
CA GLN A 37 1.17 -6.30 -16.05
C GLN A 37 1.01 -4.80 -16.29
N ALA A 38 1.84 -4.24 -17.16
CA ALA A 38 1.64 -2.91 -17.70
C ALA A 38 0.41 -2.91 -18.60
N MET A 39 -0.43 -1.88 -18.44
CA MET A 39 -1.68 -1.68 -19.14
C MET A 39 -1.65 -0.32 -19.82
N LEU A 40 -2.00 -0.31 -21.11
CA LEU A 40 -2.29 0.91 -21.86
C LEU A 40 -3.82 1.07 -21.94
N LEU A 41 -4.33 2.24 -21.56
CA LEU A 41 -5.71 2.64 -21.81
C LEU A 41 -5.69 3.87 -22.73
N ASN A 42 -6.08 3.60 -23.97
CA ASN A 42 -6.13 4.53 -25.09
C ASN A 42 -7.57 4.98 -25.41
N PHE A 43 -8.56 4.60 -24.58
CA PHE A 43 -9.99 4.97 -24.67
C PHE A 43 -10.75 4.60 -25.98
N ASP A 44 -10.09 4.24 -27.07
CA ASP A 44 -10.67 3.91 -28.39
C ASP A 44 -11.75 2.82 -28.35
N ALA A 45 -11.61 1.83 -27.48
CA ALA A 45 -12.56 0.73 -27.35
C ALA A 45 -13.90 1.11 -26.66
N ILE A 46 -14.06 2.37 -26.22
CA ILE A 46 -15.23 2.85 -25.50
C ILE A 46 -16.18 3.57 -26.48
N PRO A 47 -17.49 3.26 -26.51
CA PRO A 47 -18.46 4.05 -27.29
C PRO A 47 -18.65 5.46 -26.67
N CYS A 48 -18.06 6.49 -27.27
CA CYS A 48 -17.89 7.82 -26.66
C CYS A 48 -18.49 9.00 -27.46
N PRO A 49 -19.82 9.21 -27.42
CA PRO A 49 -20.47 10.34 -28.09
C PRO A 49 -20.37 11.68 -27.31
N THR A 50 -19.36 11.88 -26.44
CA THR A 50 -19.30 12.85 -25.31
C THR A 50 -20.03 12.40 -24.03
N SER A 51 -19.56 11.34 -23.38
CA SER A 51 -20.20 10.73 -22.20
C SER A 51 -19.21 10.43 -21.07
N ALA A 52 -19.71 10.23 -19.84
CA ALA A 52 -18.87 9.80 -18.71
C ALA A 52 -18.21 8.43 -19.02
N ILE A 53 -16.95 8.26 -18.64
CA ILE A 53 -16.25 6.98 -18.83
C ILE A 53 -16.90 5.91 -17.92
N PRO A 54 -17.29 4.73 -18.44
CA PRO A 54 -17.87 3.67 -17.62
C PRO A 54 -16.94 3.22 -16.49
N ASN A 55 -17.47 3.06 -15.28
CA ASN A 55 -16.72 2.45 -14.18
C ASN A 55 -16.36 1.00 -14.50
N GLY A 56 -15.14 0.59 -14.18
CA GLY A 56 -14.56 -0.69 -14.57
C GLY A 56 -13.73 -0.64 -15.86
N THR A 57 -13.82 0.43 -16.66
CA THR A 57 -12.95 0.65 -17.83
C THR A 57 -11.48 0.59 -17.42
N GLY A 58 -10.71 -0.32 -18.02
CA GLY A 58 -9.30 -0.54 -17.66
C GLY A 58 -9.08 -1.11 -16.24
N GLY A 59 -10.10 -1.65 -15.58
CA GLY A 59 -10.03 -2.02 -14.16
C GLY A 59 -9.97 -0.82 -13.21
N LEU A 60 -10.33 0.37 -13.71
CA LEU A 60 -10.38 1.63 -12.98
C LEU A 60 -11.82 2.18 -12.93
N ASN A 61 -12.12 2.94 -11.89
CA ASN A 61 -13.36 3.70 -11.75
C ASN A 61 -13.06 5.19 -11.96
N TRP A 62 -13.99 5.88 -12.61
CA TRP A 62 -13.80 7.20 -13.19
C TRP A 62 -14.90 8.15 -12.69
N ALA A 63 -14.52 9.19 -11.97
CA ALA A 63 -15.43 10.24 -11.51
C ALA A 63 -15.05 11.57 -12.16
N ASN A 64 -16.03 12.22 -12.80
CA ASN A 64 -15.86 13.45 -13.59
C ASN A 64 -14.85 13.35 -14.76
N MET A 65 -14.45 12.13 -15.15
CA MET A 65 -13.75 11.87 -16.42
C MET A 65 -14.76 11.40 -17.47
N PHE A 66 -14.76 12.09 -18.60
CA PHE A 66 -15.62 11.83 -19.75
C PHE A 66 -14.74 11.43 -20.93
N CYS A 67 -15.34 10.83 -21.95
CA CYS A 67 -14.68 10.51 -23.21
C CYS A 67 -15.46 11.07 -24.40
N ALA A 68 -14.75 11.38 -25.47
CA ALA A 68 -15.28 11.89 -26.71
C ALA A 68 -14.42 11.44 -27.89
N ASP A 69 -15.03 11.29 -29.05
CA ASP A 69 -14.32 11.30 -30.33
C ASP A 69 -13.64 12.68 -30.48
N GLY A 70 -12.31 12.69 -30.39
CA GLY A 70 -11.52 13.91 -30.41
C GLY A 70 -11.55 14.63 -31.77
N PRO A 71 -11.36 13.93 -32.91
CA PRO A 71 -11.37 14.52 -34.25
C PRO A 71 -12.68 15.26 -34.58
N THR A 72 -13.84 14.71 -34.21
CA THR A 72 -15.15 15.37 -34.42
C THR A 72 -15.42 16.50 -33.43
N THR A 73 -14.90 16.41 -32.19
CA THR A 73 -15.03 17.47 -31.19
C THR A 73 -14.15 18.69 -31.53
N GLY A 74 -12.99 18.47 -32.14
CA GLY A 74 -12.10 19.53 -32.63
C GLY A 74 -11.28 20.23 -31.54
N GLY A 75 -10.59 21.30 -31.90
CA GLY A 75 -9.75 22.08 -30.99
C GLY A 75 -8.68 21.22 -30.28
N GLY A 76 -8.45 21.47 -28.99
CA GLY A 76 -7.50 20.69 -28.21
C GLY A 76 -7.88 19.22 -28.00
N TYR A 77 -9.14 18.84 -28.23
CA TYR A 77 -9.56 17.43 -28.21
C TYR A 77 -8.99 16.68 -29.42
N ALA A 78 -9.15 17.23 -30.62
CA ALA A 78 -8.55 16.67 -31.83
C ALA A 78 -7.01 16.68 -31.77
N THR A 79 -6.41 17.77 -31.28
CA THR A 79 -4.95 17.86 -31.10
C THR A 79 -4.41 16.87 -30.06
N GLY A 80 -5.21 16.53 -29.05
CA GLY A 80 -4.87 15.57 -28.00
C GLY A 80 -5.21 14.12 -28.32
N THR A 81 -5.74 13.84 -29.52
CA THR A 81 -6.02 12.49 -30.03
C THR A 81 -4.71 11.89 -30.54
N VAL A 82 -4.07 11.01 -29.76
CA VAL A 82 -2.79 10.37 -30.08
C VAL A 82 -3.06 8.95 -30.59
N SER A 83 -3.89 8.23 -29.85
CA SER A 83 -4.67 7.08 -30.32
C SER A 83 -6.02 7.57 -30.85
N SER A 84 -6.75 6.77 -31.63
CA SER A 84 -7.88 7.27 -32.43
C SER A 84 -9.03 6.27 -32.53
N PRO A 85 -10.28 6.68 -32.24
CA PRO A 85 -10.76 8.07 -32.26
C PRO A 85 -10.89 8.79 -30.91
N ASN A 86 -10.76 8.10 -29.77
CA ASN A 86 -11.33 8.60 -28.50
C ASN A 86 -10.27 9.12 -27.53
N ILE A 87 -10.60 10.24 -26.88
CA ILE A 87 -9.83 10.78 -25.76
C ILE A 87 -10.60 10.67 -24.45
N ALA A 88 -9.91 10.90 -23.33
CA ALA A 88 -10.51 11.20 -22.03
C ALA A 88 -10.35 12.70 -21.69
N PHE A 89 -11.24 13.27 -20.88
CA PHE A 89 -11.16 14.66 -20.44
C PHE A 89 -11.94 14.90 -19.14
N ASN A 90 -11.59 15.94 -18.36
CA ASN A 90 -12.37 16.31 -17.18
C ASN A 90 -13.56 17.22 -17.55
N ALA A 91 -14.78 16.84 -17.16
CA ALA A 91 -15.96 17.63 -17.52
C ALA A 91 -16.00 18.97 -16.76
N GLY A 92 -16.30 20.04 -17.51
CA GLY A 92 -16.45 21.40 -16.99
C GLY A 92 -15.19 22.00 -16.34
N GLY A 93 -14.02 21.39 -16.55
CA GLY A 93 -12.75 21.78 -15.92
C GLY A 93 -12.72 21.57 -14.40
N ASN A 94 -13.65 20.77 -13.87
CA ASN A 94 -13.67 20.36 -12.47
C ASN A 94 -12.67 19.22 -12.22
N PRO A 95 -12.22 18.96 -10.98
CA PRO A 95 -11.34 17.84 -10.68
C PRO A 95 -11.94 16.50 -11.13
N ALA A 96 -11.12 15.63 -11.71
CA ALA A 96 -11.48 14.26 -12.04
C ALA A 96 -10.75 13.28 -11.12
N THR A 97 -11.40 12.19 -10.72
CA THR A 97 -10.85 11.21 -9.78
C THR A 97 -10.84 9.82 -10.40
N VAL A 98 -9.72 9.12 -10.22
CA VAL A 98 -9.52 7.73 -10.66
C VAL A 98 -9.27 6.87 -9.44
N THR A 99 -9.92 5.71 -9.34
CA THR A 99 -9.74 4.73 -8.24
C THR A 99 -9.70 3.30 -8.78
N ARG A 100 -9.14 2.36 -8.00
CA ARG A 100 -9.07 0.95 -8.40
C ARG A 100 -10.45 0.28 -8.38
N SER A 101 -10.91 -0.26 -9.51
CA SER A 101 -12.19 -0.98 -9.57
C SER A 101 -12.11 -2.36 -8.90
N GLY A 102 -13.06 -2.66 -8.01
CA GLY A 102 -13.01 -3.85 -7.15
C GLY A 102 -12.06 -3.73 -5.94
N GLY A 103 -11.46 -2.56 -5.71
CA GLY A 103 -10.48 -2.34 -4.65
C GLY A 103 -9.07 -2.85 -5.00
N GLY A 104 -8.09 -2.50 -4.17
CA GLY A 104 -6.67 -2.71 -4.42
C GLY A 104 -5.91 -1.39 -4.55
N VAL A 105 -4.80 -1.41 -5.29
CA VAL A 105 -4.00 -0.22 -5.61
C VAL A 105 -3.66 -0.21 -7.11
N PHE A 106 -3.09 0.89 -7.59
CA PHE A 106 -2.53 1.00 -8.92
C PHE A 106 -1.32 1.94 -8.91
N SER A 107 -0.48 1.84 -9.93
CA SER A 107 0.63 2.75 -10.17
C SER A 107 0.48 3.33 -11.58
N LEU A 108 0.77 4.62 -11.76
CA LEU A 108 0.83 5.21 -13.10
C LEU A 108 2.27 5.17 -13.62
N SER A 109 2.46 5.35 -14.93
CA SER A 109 3.78 5.39 -15.55
C SER A 109 3.91 6.57 -16.50
N SER A 110 2.94 6.76 -17.40
CA SER A 110 2.92 7.91 -18.30
C SER A 110 1.52 8.17 -18.84
N ALA A 111 1.32 9.35 -19.42
CA ALA A 111 0.15 9.63 -20.26
C ALA A 111 0.45 10.75 -21.26
N GLN A 112 -0.39 10.90 -22.27
CA GLN A 112 -0.42 12.06 -23.15
C GLN A 112 -1.41 13.09 -22.59
N LEU A 113 -0.95 14.31 -22.32
CA LEU A 113 -1.79 15.42 -21.86
C LEU A 113 -1.82 16.58 -22.86
N THR A 114 -3.01 17.11 -23.12
CA THR A 114 -3.26 18.31 -23.95
C THR A 114 -4.26 19.21 -23.21
N THR A 115 -4.29 20.52 -23.48
CA THR A 115 -5.39 21.38 -22.99
C THR A 115 -6.45 21.54 -24.07
N ALA A 116 -7.73 21.41 -23.71
CA ALA A 116 -8.81 21.49 -24.68
C ALA A 116 -8.99 22.91 -25.25
N PHE A 117 -8.69 23.94 -24.45
CA PHE A 117 -8.90 25.35 -24.77
C PHE A 117 -7.71 26.22 -24.38
N THR A 118 -7.84 27.54 -24.63
CA THR A 118 -6.93 28.60 -24.16
C THR A 118 -7.68 29.59 -23.26
N PRO A 119 -7.01 30.21 -22.25
CA PRO A 119 -5.64 29.95 -21.82
C PRO A 119 -5.47 28.53 -21.27
N ALA A 120 -4.29 27.94 -21.47
CA ALA A 120 -4.01 26.56 -21.07
C ALA A 120 -3.89 26.45 -19.54
N PRO A 121 -4.71 25.62 -18.85
CA PRO A 121 -4.50 25.34 -17.42
C PRO A 121 -3.27 24.46 -17.21
N GLN A 122 -2.66 24.58 -16.02
CA GLN A 122 -1.78 23.53 -15.53
C GLN A 122 -2.62 22.32 -15.10
N VAL A 123 -2.05 21.12 -15.19
CA VAL A 123 -2.68 19.87 -14.71
C VAL A 123 -1.90 19.37 -13.51
N ARG A 124 -2.53 19.42 -12.33
CA ARG A 124 -2.03 18.77 -11.11
C ARG A 124 -2.51 17.33 -11.07
N VAL A 125 -1.61 16.39 -10.79
CA VAL A 125 -1.92 14.97 -10.62
C VAL A 125 -1.47 14.55 -9.23
N GLU A 126 -2.43 14.23 -8.36
CA GLU A 126 -2.19 13.94 -6.94
C GLU A 126 -2.58 12.51 -6.60
N GLY A 127 -1.61 11.71 -6.13
CA GLY A 127 -1.77 10.31 -5.75
C GLY A 127 -1.93 10.14 -4.24
N PHE A 128 -2.88 9.30 -3.84
CA PHE A 128 -3.24 9.08 -2.44
C PHE A 128 -3.14 7.60 -2.04
N VAL A 129 -2.87 7.38 -0.75
CA VAL A 129 -3.12 6.11 -0.05
C VAL A 129 -4.07 6.41 1.11
N GLY A 130 -5.34 6.03 0.95
CA GLY A 130 -6.41 6.35 1.88
C GLY A 130 -6.68 7.84 1.93
N ALA A 131 -6.32 8.48 3.04
CA ALA A 131 -6.42 9.94 3.24
C ALA A 131 -5.10 10.68 2.99
N THR A 132 -3.97 9.97 2.90
CA THR A 132 -2.63 10.57 2.81
C THR A 132 -2.28 10.83 1.35
N SER A 133 -1.93 12.07 1.02
CA SER A 133 -1.28 12.41 -0.26
C SER A 133 0.16 11.89 -0.22
N VAL A 134 0.54 11.06 -1.19
CA VAL A 134 1.87 10.42 -1.26
C VAL A 134 2.71 10.92 -2.44
N ALA A 135 2.09 11.54 -3.43
CA ALA A 135 2.78 12.16 -4.56
C ALA A 135 1.91 13.27 -5.17
N LEU A 136 2.54 14.38 -5.57
CA LEU A 136 1.89 15.50 -6.27
C LEU A 136 2.78 15.98 -7.42
N LEU A 137 2.26 15.88 -8.64
CA LEU A 137 2.91 16.30 -9.87
C LEU A 137 2.15 17.49 -10.48
N THR A 138 2.83 18.37 -11.20
CA THR A 138 2.22 19.51 -11.92
C THR A 138 2.81 19.62 -13.31
N PHE A 139 1.96 19.66 -14.32
CA PHE A 139 2.33 19.75 -15.73
C PHE A 139 1.73 20.99 -16.38
N SER A 140 2.37 21.49 -17.43
CA SER A 140 1.89 22.62 -18.23
C SER A 140 1.69 22.19 -19.70
N PRO A 141 0.70 21.34 -20.01
CA PRO A 141 0.39 20.98 -21.39
C PRO A 141 -0.14 22.19 -22.19
N THR A 142 -0.23 22.05 -23.51
CA THR A 142 -0.74 23.08 -24.43
C THR A 142 -1.91 22.54 -25.24
N ASN A 143 -2.60 23.39 -26.01
CA ASN A 143 -3.62 22.98 -26.98
C ASN A 143 -3.04 22.75 -28.40
N THR A 144 -1.73 22.85 -28.57
CA THR A 144 -1.03 22.77 -29.87
C THR A 144 -0.35 21.42 -30.13
N GLY A 145 -0.28 20.55 -29.13
CA GLY A 145 0.22 19.18 -29.28
C GLY A 145 0.12 18.38 -27.98
N PRO A 146 0.15 17.04 -28.05
CA PRO A 146 0.20 16.18 -26.88
C PRO A 146 1.54 16.32 -26.16
N THR A 147 1.48 16.41 -24.83
CA THR A 147 2.62 16.45 -23.93
C THR A 147 2.73 15.11 -23.22
N LEU A 148 3.77 14.33 -23.52
CA LEU A 148 4.08 13.12 -22.75
C LEU A 148 4.48 13.52 -21.33
N VAL A 149 3.76 13.02 -20.33
CA VAL A 149 4.04 13.28 -18.92
C VAL A 149 4.50 12.01 -18.21
N ASP A 150 5.55 12.14 -17.39
CA ASP A 150 6.03 11.09 -16.49
C ASP A 150 5.14 11.05 -15.24
N LEU A 151 4.49 9.91 -15.03
CA LEU A 151 3.63 9.65 -13.89
C LEU A 151 4.20 8.55 -12.97
N SER A 152 5.43 8.09 -13.23
CA SER A 152 6.11 7.05 -12.45
C SER A 152 6.28 7.32 -10.94
N PRO A 153 6.24 8.57 -10.42
CA PRO A 153 6.16 8.80 -8.98
C PRO A 153 4.82 8.41 -8.33
N ILE A 154 3.76 8.19 -9.11
CA ILE A 154 2.44 7.78 -8.61
C ILE A 154 2.43 6.25 -8.44
N VAL A 155 2.91 5.75 -7.29
CA VAL A 155 3.12 4.31 -7.03
C VAL A 155 2.20 3.79 -5.92
N ASN A 156 1.56 2.65 -6.16
CA ASN A 156 0.74 1.90 -5.19
C ASN A 156 -0.34 2.73 -4.48
N VAL A 157 -1.00 3.62 -5.24
CA VAL A 157 -2.07 4.50 -4.79
C VAL A 157 -3.45 3.82 -4.87
N ASP A 158 -4.37 4.18 -3.99
CA ASP A 158 -5.78 3.74 -4.07
C ASP A 158 -6.67 4.74 -4.82
N ARG A 159 -6.22 6.00 -4.92
CA ARG A 159 -6.88 7.11 -5.61
C ARG A 159 -5.87 8.06 -6.25
N VAL A 160 -6.20 8.55 -7.44
CA VAL A 160 -5.54 9.69 -8.09
C VAL A 160 -6.56 10.77 -8.38
N VAL A 161 -6.20 12.04 -8.15
CA VAL A 161 -7.02 13.21 -8.48
C VAL A 161 -6.27 14.06 -9.52
N PHE A 162 -6.90 14.29 -10.66
CA PHE A 162 -6.45 15.19 -11.71
C PHE A 162 -7.20 16.52 -11.57
N THR A 163 -6.47 17.64 -11.46
CA THR A 163 -7.04 18.97 -11.23
C THR A 163 -6.45 19.99 -12.19
N SER A 164 -7.31 20.64 -12.97
CA SER A 164 -6.96 21.83 -13.75
C SER A 164 -6.70 23.02 -12.81
N VAL A 165 -5.64 23.80 -13.07
CA VAL A 165 -5.30 25.01 -12.33
C VAL A 165 -5.05 26.18 -13.29
N PRO A 166 -5.88 27.25 -13.25
CA PRO A 166 -7.16 27.33 -12.53
C PRO A 166 -8.17 26.30 -13.06
N GLY A 167 -9.19 25.96 -12.25
CA GLY A 167 -10.29 25.08 -12.66
C GLY A 167 -11.49 25.83 -13.20
N GLY A 168 -12.52 25.09 -13.62
CA GLY A 168 -13.80 25.62 -14.08
C GLY A 168 -13.98 25.64 -15.60
N ALA A 169 -15.03 26.30 -16.09
CA ALA A 169 -15.42 26.26 -17.49
C ALA A 169 -14.25 26.63 -18.43
N TYR A 170 -14.10 25.88 -19.53
CA TYR A 170 -12.99 25.94 -20.49
C TYR A 170 -11.60 25.60 -19.94
N GLN A 171 -11.43 25.29 -18.65
CA GLN A 171 -10.16 24.80 -18.10
C GLN A 171 -10.06 23.27 -18.18
N GLN A 172 -10.38 22.68 -19.33
CA GLN A 172 -10.40 21.22 -19.49
C GLN A 172 -9.04 20.71 -19.99
N PHE A 173 -8.55 19.63 -19.37
CA PHE A 173 -7.46 18.83 -19.92
C PHE A 173 -8.01 17.65 -20.70
N VAL A 174 -7.23 17.19 -21.66
CA VAL A 174 -7.43 15.99 -22.47
C VAL A 174 -6.32 15.02 -22.08
N LEU A 175 -6.68 13.75 -21.92
CA LEU A 175 -5.84 12.63 -21.51
C LEU A 175 -5.99 11.52 -22.55
N ASP A 176 -4.87 10.98 -23.02
CA ASP A 176 -4.82 9.83 -23.91
C ASP A 176 -3.61 8.95 -23.57
N ASP A 177 -3.59 7.71 -24.08
CA ASP A 177 -2.51 6.72 -23.90
C ASP A 177 -2.01 6.61 -22.45
N LEU A 178 -2.94 6.44 -21.51
CA LEU A 178 -2.61 6.27 -20.09
C LEU A 178 -1.94 4.90 -19.89
N ASN A 179 -0.67 4.91 -19.51
CA ASN A 179 0.10 3.71 -19.17
C ASN A 179 0.21 3.56 -17.64
N TYR A 180 -0.20 2.40 -17.12
CA TYR A 180 -0.35 2.13 -15.68
C TYR A 180 -0.21 0.64 -15.37
N ILE A 181 -0.19 0.31 -14.09
CA ILE A 181 -0.11 -1.05 -13.57
C ILE A 181 -1.17 -1.22 -12.49
N LEU A 182 -1.98 -2.28 -12.57
CA LEU A 182 -2.93 -2.64 -11.52
C LEU A 182 -2.27 -3.54 -10.47
N GLY A 183 -2.54 -3.25 -9.20
CA GLY A 183 -2.09 -4.04 -8.05
C GLY A 183 -3.25 -4.53 -7.19
N SER A 184 -2.98 -5.58 -6.42
CA SER A 184 -3.82 -6.05 -5.32
C SER A 184 -3.40 -5.36 -4.02
N ALA A 185 -4.34 -5.20 -3.09
CA ALA A 185 -4.04 -4.71 -1.75
C ALA A 185 -5.01 -5.27 -0.71
N HIS A 186 -4.53 -5.40 0.52
CA HIS A 186 -5.19 -6.06 1.62
C HIS A 186 -5.62 -5.08 2.69
N THR A 187 -6.77 -5.34 3.31
CA THR A 187 -7.24 -4.58 4.46
C THR A 187 -6.64 -5.16 5.73
N ILE A 188 -6.01 -4.29 6.53
CA ILE A 188 -5.59 -4.62 7.89
C ILE A 188 -6.62 -4.02 8.87
N THR A 189 -7.19 -4.89 9.69
CA THR A 189 -8.15 -4.53 10.74
C THR A 189 -7.38 -4.26 12.02
N ALA A 190 -7.32 -3.00 12.44
CA ALA A 190 -6.65 -2.59 13.68
C ALA A 190 -7.66 -2.55 14.84
N THR A 191 -7.33 -3.17 15.97
CA THR A 191 -8.23 -3.27 17.14
C THR A 191 -7.52 -2.92 18.45
N ALA A 192 -8.26 -2.32 19.38
CA ALA A 192 -7.80 -1.98 20.73
C ALA A 192 -8.54 -2.82 21.79
N ALA A 193 -7.81 -3.45 22.71
CA ALA A 193 -8.37 -4.31 23.75
C ALA A 193 -7.82 -3.92 25.15
N PRO A 194 -8.65 -3.41 26.08
CA PRO A 194 -10.03 -2.97 25.89
C PRO A 194 -10.10 -1.75 24.95
N ALA A 195 -11.25 -1.51 24.33
CA ALA A 195 -11.44 -0.37 23.43
C ALA A 195 -11.28 0.99 24.13
N ALA A 196 -11.53 1.06 25.45
CA ALA A 196 -11.27 2.24 26.26
C ALA A 196 -9.78 2.48 26.58
N GLY A 197 -8.91 1.51 26.30
CA GLY A 197 -7.48 1.57 26.62
C GLY A 197 -6.63 2.37 25.62
N GLY A 198 -7.16 2.66 24.43
CA GLY A 198 -6.45 3.40 23.39
C GLY A 198 -7.01 3.17 21.99
N SER A 199 -6.27 3.59 20.98
CA SER A 199 -6.56 3.33 19.57
C SER A 199 -5.38 2.66 18.87
N VAL A 200 -5.61 2.07 17.69
CA VAL A 200 -4.57 1.50 16.84
C VAL A 200 -4.84 1.92 15.39
N SER A 201 -3.81 2.39 14.69
CA SER A 201 -3.85 2.71 13.27
C SER A 201 -2.66 2.04 12.55
N CYS A 202 -2.84 1.64 11.30
CA CYS A 202 -1.79 0.99 10.50
C CYS A 202 -1.57 1.75 9.19
N THR A 203 -0.30 1.91 8.80
CA THR A 203 0.12 2.64 7.61
C THR A 203 1.18 1.83 6.84
N PRO A 204 1.04 1.64 5.50
CA PRO A 204 -0.07 2.10 4.66
C PRO A 204 -1.40 1.37 4.94
N ARG A 205 -2.50 1.95 4.45
CA ARG A 205 -3.84 1.34 4.40
C ARG A 205 -4.59 1.88 3.17
N PRO A 206 -4.97 1.03 2.19
CA PRO A 206 -4.74 -0.42 2.13
C PRO A 206 -3.25 -0.78 2.00
N VAL A 207 -2.89 -2.04 2.29
CA VAL A 207 -1.50 -2.53 2.19
C VAL A 207 -1.33 -3.26 0.85
N PRO A 208 -0.44 -2.82 -0.06
CA PRO A 208 -0.20 -3.53 -1.31
C PRO A 208 0.19 -5.01 -1.09
N ASP A 209 -0.15 -5.89 -2.03
CA ASP A 209 0.21 -7.31 -1.95
C ASP A 209 1.73 -7.52 -1.81
N GLY A 210 2.14 -8.38 -0.89
CA GLY A 210 3.55 -8.63 -0.53
C GLY A 210 4.22 -7.50 0.27
N ALA A 211 3.58 -6.33 0.45
CA ALA A 211 4.15 -5.22 1.18
C ALA A 211 4.08 -5.42 2.71
N SER A 212 4.57 -4.43 3.46
CA SER A 212 4.54 -4.41 4.93
C SER A 212 3.75 -3.20 5.43
N THR A 213 3.19 -3.29 6.63
CA THR A 213 2.54 -2.18 7.33
C THR A 213 3.06 -2.06 8.75
N THR A 214 3.13 -0.83 9.24
CA THR A 214 3.43 -0.55 10.64
C THR A 214 2.17 -0.02 11.32
N CYS A 215 1.77 -0.73 12.36
CA CYS A 215 0.67 -0.37 13.24
C CYS A 215 1.20 0.35 14.48
N THR A 216 0.63 1.52 14.78
CA THR A 216 0.94 2.33 15.95
C THR A 216 -0.26 2.30 16.89
N ALA A 217 -0.04 1.96 18.15
CA ALA A 217 -1.00 2.09 19.22
C ALA A 217 -0.84 3.46 19.89
N VAL A 218 -1.95 4.08 20.27
CA VAL A 218 -1.97 5.32 21.06
C VAL A 218 -2.77 5.05 22.33
N PRO A 219 -2.11 4.86 23.49
CA PRO A 219 -2.79 4.65 24.76
C PRO A 219 -3.69 5.82 25.16
N ALA A 220 -4.83 5.50 25.76
CA ALA A 220 -5.65 6.46 26.49
C ALA A 220 -4.96 6.86 27.81
N ALA A 221 -5.39 7.99 28.38
CA ALA A 221 -4.89 8.43 29.68
C ALA A 221 -5.11 7.35 30.76
N GLY A 222 -4.06 7.01 31.51
CA GLY A 222 -4.10 5.94 32.51
C GLY A 222 -3.92 4.52 31.95
N TYR A 223 -3.48 4.36 30.69
CA TYR A 223 -3.15 3.06 30.08
C TYR A 223 -1.73 3.04 29.48
N THR A 224 -1.19 1.84 29.29
CA THR A 224 0.05 1.57 28.53
C THR A 224 -0.15 0.39 27.57
N VAL A 225 0.64 0.32 26.49
CA VAL A 225 0.62 -0.83 25.58
C VAL A 225 1.29 -2.04 26.24
N ALA A 226 0.48 -3.03 26.59
CA ALA A 226 0.93 -4.28 27.19
C ALA A 226 1.54 -5.22 26.13
N SER A 227 0.84 -5.44 25.02
CA SER A 227 1.27 -6.35 23.94
C SER A 227 0.59 -6.04 22.61
N PHE A 228 1.08 -6.68 21.54
CA PHE A 228 0.41 -6.75 20.26
C PHE A 228 0.18 -8.21 19.86
N THR A 229 -0.84 -8.46 19.05
CA THR A 229 -1.05 -9.72 18.33
C THR A 229 -1.29 -9.45 16.84
N GLY A 230 -0.94 -10.41 15.98
CA GLY A 230 -1.06 -10.28 14.51
C GLY A 230 0.07 -9.52 13.82
N CYS A 231 1.12 -9.11 14.55
CA CYS A 231 2.30 -8.41 14.04
C CYS A 231 3.50 -8.59 15.00
N THR A 232 4.68 -8.15 14.59
CA THR A 232 5.92 -8.21 15.39
C THR A 232 6.21 -6.87 16.05
N ARG A 233 6.23 -6.84 17.39
CA ARG A 233 6.66 -5.69 18.22
C ARG A 233 8.14 -5.86 18.59
N VAL A 234 8.94 -4.79 18.54
CA VAL A 234 10.34 -4.80 18.99
C VAL A 234 10.46 -4.09 20.34
N GLY A 235 10.88 -4.82 21.37
CA GLY A 235 11.03 -4.27 22.72
C GLY A 235 9.71 -3.76 23.29
N THR A 236 9.71 -2.53 23.80
CA THR A 236 8.56 -1.88 24.46
C THR A 236 8.02 -0.68 23.69
N THR A 237 8.19 -0.62 22.36
CA THR A 237 7.64 0.48 21.54
C THR A 237 6.12 0.42 21.44
N ASP A 238 5.46 1.53 21.18
CA ASP A 238 4.01 1.55 20.88
C ASP A 238 3.71 1.22 19.40
N THR A 239 4.65 0.53 18.74
CA THR A 239 4.61 0.20 17.31
C THR A 239 4.85 -1.29 17.07
N CYS A 240 4.25 -1.80 16.00
CA CYS A 240 4.30 -3.21 15.64
C CYS A 240 4.21 -3.35 14.12
N THR A 241 5.04 -4.20 13.51
CA THR A 241 5.12 -4.32 12.04
C THR A 241 4.62 -5.69 11.58
N LEU A 242 3.73 -5.69 10.60
CA LEU A 242 3.30 -6.88 9.88
C LEU A 242 3.94 -6.84 8.48
N THR A 243 4.70 -7.87 8.13
CA THR A 243 5.45 -7.96 6.87
C THR A 243 4.85 -9.00 5.93
N ASN A 244 5.13 -8.87 4.62
CA ASN A 244 4.70 -9.81 3.58
C ASN A 244 3.18 -10.09 3.60
N VAL A 245 2.38 -9.01 3.56
CA VAL A 245 0.92 -9.08 3.59
C VAL A 245 0.38 -9.60 2.26
N THR A 246 -0.06 -10.86 2.25
CA THR A 246 -0.64 -11.54 1.08
C THR A 246 -2.13 -11.89 1.23
N ALA A 247 -2.74 -11.51 2.36
CA ALA A 247 -4.15 -11.65 2.65
C ALA A 247 -4.60 -10.58 3.66
N PRO A 248 -5.92 -10.28 3.78
CA PRO A 248 -6.45 -9.47 4.87
C PRO A 248 -6.09 -10.08 6.25
N ALA A 249 -5.72 -9.24 7.21
CA ALA A 249 -5.32 -9.68 8.54
C ALA A 249 -5.80 -8.71 9.64
N THR A 250 -5.72 -9.16 10.90
CA THR A 250 -6.11 -8.39 12.07
C THR A 250 -4.91 -8.18 12.98
N VAL A 251 -4.69 -6.93 13.38
CA VAL A 251 -3.69 -6.54 14.38
C VAL A 251 -4.42 -6.00 15.60
N SER A 252 -4.12 -6.52 16.78
CA SER A 252 -4.69 -6.03 18.03
C SER A 252 -3.60 -5.52 18.97
N ALA A 253 -3.79 -4.34 19.54
CA ALA A 253 -3.02 -3.90 20.71
C ALA A 253 -3.80 -4.19 21.99
N SER A 254 -3.12 -4.81 22.95
CA SER A 254 -3.61 -4.98 24.31
C SER A 254 -3.11 -3.83 25.18
N PHE A 255 -4.02 -3.19 25.91
CA PHE A 255 -3.73 -2.09 26.82
C PHE A 255 -3.96 -2.53 28.26
N ALA A 256 -2.99 -2.24 29.14
CA ALA A 256 -3.14 -2.43 30.58
C ALA A 256 -3.32 -1.07 31.25
N ALA A 257 -4.06 -1.04 32.36
CA ALA A 257 -4.11 0.16 33.20
C ALA A 257 -2.70 0.46 33.72
N ALA A 258 -2.25 1.70 33.55
CA ALA A 258 -0.96 2.16 34.06
C ALA A 258 -1.01 2.10 35.59
N VAL A 259 -0.12 1.30 36.20
CA VAL A 259 0.04 1.34 37.65
C VAL A 259 0.54 2.74 38.01
N PRO A 260 -0.19 3.53 38.83
CA PRO A 260 0.31 4.82 39.24
C PRO A 260 1.57 4.59 40.06
N VAL A 261 2.72 5.06 39.55
CA VAL A 261 3.94 5.12 40.34
C VAL A 261 3.60 5.98 41.56
N PRO A 262 3.75 5.46 42.80
CA PRO A 262 3.42 6.23 43.99
C PRO A 262 4.39 7.40 44.08
N THR A 263 3.94 8.56 43.61
CA THR A 263 4.69 9.80 43.77
C THR A 263 4.71 10.10 45.27
N LEU A 264 5.90 10.20 45.83
CA LEU A 264 6.07 10.75 47.18
C LEU A 264 5.39 12.12 47.17
N SER A 265 4.47 12.34 48.12
CA SER A 265 3.80 13.64 48.25
C SER A 265 4.85 14.74 48.42
N GLN A 266 4.52 15.98 48.07
CA GLN A 266 5.43 17.12 48.25
C GLN A 266 6.03 17.20 49.67
N TRP A 267 5.25 16.78 50.68
CA TRP A 267 5.70 16.66 52.07
C TRP A 267 6.66 15.50 52.31
N ALA A 268 6.42 14.33 51.71
CA ALA A 268 7.33 13.19 51.80
C ALA A 268 8.66 13.43 51.05
N LEU A 269 8.61 14.13 49.91
CA LEU A 269 9.81 14.61 49.20
C LEU A 269 10.61 15.63 50.04
N ALA A 270 9.92 16.61 50.64
CA ALA A 270 10.55 17.59 51.53
C ALA A 270 11.19 16.93 52.77
N LEU A 271 10.52 15.96 53.39
CA LEU A 271 11.06 15.15 54.48
C LEU A 271 12.30 14.34 54.06
N LEU A 272 12.28 13.72 52.87
CA LEU A 272 13.45 13.02 52.34
C LEU A 272 14.64 13.97 52.13
N GLY A 273 14.40 15.16 51.58
CA GLY A 273 15.40 16.19 51.38
C GLY A 273 16.02 16.69 52.70
N LEU A 274 15.19 16.94 53.72
CA LEU A 274 15.64 17.32 55.06
C LEU A 274 16.46 16.21 55.74
N LEU A 275 16.05 14.94 55.59
CA LEU A 275 16.80 13.78 56.08
C LEU A 275 18.18 13.66 55.42
N ALA A 276 18.24 13.81 54.09
CA ALA A 276 19.50 13.77 53.35
C ALA A 276 20.44 14.93 53.77
N ALA A 277 19.91 16.14 53.92
CA ALA A 277 20.67 17.30 54.40
C ALA A 277 21.21 17.08 55.83
N ALA A 278 20.39 16.56 56.74
CA ALA A 278 20.80 16.26 58.12
C ALA A 278 21.89 15.16 58.20
N LEU A 279 21.81 14.14 57.34
CA LEU A 279 22.84 13.10 57.21
C LEU A 279 24.15 13.65 56.62
N GLY A 280 24.08 14.55 55.64
CA GLY A 280 25.25 15.26 55.10
C GLY A 280 25.94 16.15 56.14
N LEU A 281 25.17 16.93 56.89
CA LEU A 281 25.67 17.77 57.99
C LEU A 281 26.32 16.96 59.12
N ARG A 282 25.91 15.70 59.34
CA ARG A 282 26.56 14.78 60.29
C ARG A 282 27.89 14.21 59.77
N ARG A 283 28.10 14.12 58.45
CA ARG A 283 29.39 13.72 57.87
C ARG A 283 30.41 14.86 57.86
N LEU A 284 29.98 16.11 57.72
CA LEU A 284 30.83 17.30 57.75
C LEU A 284 31.28 17.74 59.15
N ARG A 285 30.79 17.08 60.21
CA ARG A 285 31.14 17.33 61.62
C ARG A 285 31.95 16.19 62.26
N ARG A 286 32.56 15.34 61.43
CA ARG A 286 33.57 14.34 61.80
C ARG A 286 34.82 14.58 60.97
#